data_AF-A0A9P4BDZ5-F1
#
_entry.id   AF-A0A9P4BDZ5-F1
#
_cell.length_a   1.000
_cell.length_b   1.000
_cell.length_c   1.000
_cell.angle_alpha   90.00
_cell.angle_beta   90.00
_cell.angle_gamma   90.00
#
_symmetry.space_group_name_H-M   'P 1'
#
loop_
_entity.id
_entity.type
_entity.pdbx_description
1 polymer ?
#
loop_
_entity_poly.entity_id
_entity_poly.type
_entity_poly.pdbx_seq_one_letter_code
_entity_poly.pdbx_strand_id
1 'polypeptide(L)'
;MKRWLWLIIVSVLMFATTGSLLWYQGMKINANMNILREQKESLEKLNAKTWGVRYHEDSNGRFLVLPKGMKAETNWTKDNGKLNAVRLVQE
;
A
#
# COMPACT_ATOMS: atom_id res chain seq x y z
N MET A 1 -31.96 -38.69 27.36
CA MET A 1 -30.55 -38.29 27.13
C MET A 1 -30.04 -37.57 28.37
N LYS A 2 -28.89 -37.98 28.93
CA LYS A 2 -28.35 -37.46 30.20
C LYS A 2 -27.84 -36.02 30.01
N ARG A 3 -28.30 -35.07 30.85
CA ARG A 3 -27.98 -33.61 30.81
C ARG A 3 -26.50 -33.27 30.53
N TRP A 4 -25.59 -34.08 31.03
CA TRP A 4 -24.14 -33.93 30.84
C TRP A 4 -23.68 -34.09 29.39
N LEU A 5 -24.34 -34.94 28.60
CA LEU A 5 -24.03 -35.11 27.18
C LEU A 5 -24.30 -33.82 26.40
N TRP A 6 -25.35 -33.10 26.78
CA TRP A 6 -25.75 -31.85 26.12
C TRP A 6 -24.74 -30.73 26.38
N LEU A 7 -24.17 -30.66 27.59
CA LEU A 7 -23.12 -29.70 27.94
C LEU A 7 -21.83 -29.91 27.14
N ILE A 8 -21.45 -31.17 26.89
CA ILE A 8 -20.27 -31.51 26.08
C ILE A 8 -20.49 -31.09 24.62
N ILE A 9 -21.65 -31.39 24.06
CA ILE A 9 -21.97 -31.05 22.66
C ILE A 9 -21.93 -29.52 22.45
N VAL A 10 -22.54 -28.74 23.35
CA VAL A 10 -22.52 -27.27 23.24
C VAL A 10 -21.10 -26.73 23.39
N SER A 11 -20.30 -27.28 24.31
CA SER A 11 -18.92 -26.85 24.49
C SER A 11 -18.09 -27.11 23.23
N VAL A 12 -18.17 -28.32 22.67
CA VAL A 12 -17.47 -28.68 21.42
C VAL A 12 -17.94 -27.79 20.27
N LEU A 13 -19.24 -27.50 20.17
CA LEU A 13 -19.78 -26.61 19.15
C LEU A 13 -19.20 -25.20 19.27
N MET A 14 -19.16 -24.63 20.48
CA MET A 14 -18.58 -23.32 20.74
C MET A 14 -17.09 -23.28 20.36
N PHE A 15 -16.30 -24.29 20.75
CA PHE A 15 -14.89 -24.37 20.38
C PHE A 15 -14.70 -24.50 18.86
N ALA A 16 -15.52 -25.31 18.18
CA ALA A 16 -15.47 -25.45 16.74
C ALA A 16 -15.81 -24.12 16.03
N THR A 17 -16.83 -23.39 16.50
CA THR A 17 -17.20 -22.08 15.96
C THR A 17 -16.07 -21.07 16.17
N THR A 18 -15.49 -20.98 17.37
CA THR A 18 -14.40 -20.05 17.67
C THR A 18 -13.13 -20.39 16.89
N GLY A 19 -12.75 -21.67 16.83
CA GLY A 19 -11.58 -22.11 16.06
C GLY A 19 -11.72 -21.84 14.56
N SER A 20 -12.90 -22.07 14.00
CA SER A 20 -13.19 -21.80 12.58
C SER A 20 -13.09 -20.32 12.24
N LEU A 21 -13.58 -19.44 13.12
CA LEU A 21 -13.49 -17.99 12.94
C LEU A 21 -12.04 -17.49 13.04
N LEU A 22 -11.24 -18.03 13.96
CA LEU A 22 -9.83 -17.68 14.08
C LEU A 22 -9.04 -18.12 12.83
N TRP A 23 -9.30 -19.33 12.34
CA TRP A 23 -8.69 -19.82 11.10
C TRP A 23 -9.04 -18.92 9.90
N TYR A 24 -10.31 -18.59 9.75
CA TYR A 24 -10.76 -17.71 8.67
C TYR A 24 -10.15 -16.30 8.76
N GLN A 25 -10.05 -15.75 9.97
CA GLN A 25 -9.37 -14.47 10.20
C GLN A 25 -7.88 -14.56 9.87
N GLY A 26 -7.19 -15.62 10.30
CA GLY A 26 -5.78 -15.86 9.97
C GLY A 26 -5.54 -15.94 8.46
N MET A 27 -6.41 -16.64 7.74
CA MET A 27 -6.36 -16.72 6.26
C MET A 27 -6.48 -15.34 5.61
N LYS A 28 -7.44 -14.51 6.05
CA LYS A 28 -7.61 -13.14 5.52
C LYS A 28 -6.41 -12.25 5.83
N ILE A 29 -5.84 -12.33 7.04
CA ILE A 29 -4.66 -11.56 7.42
C ILE A 29 -3.47 -11.95 6.54
N ASN A 30 -3.26 -13.25 6.32
CA ASN A 30 -2.17 -13.71 5.47
C ASN A 30 -2.32 -13.25 4.02
N ALA A 31 -3.53 -13.35 3.46
CA ALA A 31 -3.82 -12.87 2.11
C ALA A 31 -3.60 -11.34 1.98
N ASN A 32 -4.12 -10.58 2.95
CA ASN A 32 -3.93 -9.12 2.99
C ASN A 32 -2.45 -8.74 3.11
N MET A 33 -1.67 -9.47 3.92
CA MET A 33 -0.24 -9.22 4.07
C MET A 33 0.50 -9.46 2.76
N ASN A 34 0.13 -10.50 1.99
CA ASN A 34 0.73 -10.74 0.69
C ASN A 34 0.40 -9.61 -0.30
N ILE A 35 -0.85 -9.15 -0.33
CA ILE A 35 -1.27 -8.01 -1.17
C ILE A 35 -0.50 -6.75 -0.79
N LEU A 36 -0.35 -6.44 0.50
CA LEU A 36 0.40 -5.28 0.97
C LEU A 36 1.87 -5.35 0.58
N ARG A 37 2.48 -6.55 0.63
CA ARG A 37 3.86 -6.76 0.17
C ARG A 37 4.00 -6.47 -1.32
N GLU A 38 3.09 -6.99 -2.14
CA GLU A 38 3.10 -6.75 -3.60
C GLU A 38 2.85 -5.27 -3.95
N GLN A 39 1.93 -4.61 -3.25
CA GLN A 39 1.69 -3.17 -3.41
C GLN A 39 2.92 -2.36 -3.02
N LYS A 40 3.59 -2.71 -1.91
CA LYS A 40 4.82 -2.05 -1.48
C LYS A 40 5.93 -2.22 -2.52
N GLU A 41 6.13 -3.42 -3.04
CA GLU A 41 7.13 -3.68 -4.09
C GLU A 41 6.84 -2.89 -5.37
N SER A 42 5.57 -2.82 -5.78
CA SER A 42 5.13 -2.00 -6.93
C SER A 42 5.37 -0.51 -6.70
N LEU A 43 5.05 0.00 -5.51
CA LEU A 43 5.30 1.38 -5.12
C LEU A 43 6.79 1.69 -5.07
N GLU A 44 7.62 0.80 -4.51
CA GLU A 44 9.08 0.97 -4.49
C GLU A 44 9.66 0.98 -5.91
N LYS A 45 9.18 0.09 -6.78
CA LYS A 45 9.57 0.06 -8.19
C LYS A 45 9.14 1.32 -8.94
N LEU A 46 7.92 1.81 -8.70
CA LEU A 46 7.43 3.04 -9.32
C LEU A 46 8.21 4.25 -8.79
N ASN A 47 8.42 4.33 -7.48
CA ASN A 47 9.20 5.36 -6.82
C ASN A 47 10.64 5.39 -7.34
N ALA A 48 11.26 4.23 -7.58
CA ALA A 48 12.58 4.14 -8.20
C ALA A 48 12.59 4.66 -9.65
N LYS A 49 11.52 4.41 -10.42
CA LYS A 49 11.37 4.92 -11.79
C LYS A 49 11.07 6.43 -11.86
N THR A 50 10.34 6.98 -10.90
CA THR A 50 9.98 8.41 -10.86
C THR A 50 10.88 9.23 -9.93
N TRP A 51 11.91 8.62 -9.36
CA TRP A 51 12.76 9.19 -8.30
C TRP A 51 11.96 9.79 -7.14
N GLY A 52 10.76 9.29 -6.87
CA GLY A 52 9.86 9.78 -5.82
C GLY A 52 9.16 11.11 -6.10
N VAL A 53 9.21 11.61 -7.34
CA VAL A 53 8.35 12.70 -7.78
C VAL A 53 6.91 12.19 -7.91
N ARG A 54 5.96 12.95 -7.34
CA ARG A 54 4.53 12.66 -7.40
C ARG A 54 3.79 13.77 -8.11
N TYR A 55 2.88 13.42 -9.00
CA TYR A 55 1.94 14.37 -9.58
C TYR A 55 0.76 14.59 -8.61
N HIS A 56 0.39 15.85 -8.39
CA HIS A 56 -0.75 16.25 -7.56
C HIS A 56 -1.58 17.29 -8.29
N GLU A 57 -2.90 17.14 -8.26
CA GLU A 57 -3.84 18.07 -8.88
C GLU A 57 -4.91 18.44 -7.86
N ASP A 58 -5.07 19.74 -7.63
CA ASP A 58 -6.06 20.30 -6.71
C ASP A 58 -6.77 21.50 -7.36
N SER A 59 -7.63 22.19 -6.60
CA SER A 59 -8.33 23.39 -7.07
C SER A 59 -7.41 24.57 -7.43
N ASN A 60 -6.15 24.53 -7.02
CA ASN A 60 -5.12 25.54 -7.30
C ASN A 60 -4.28 25.19 -8.54
N GLY A 61 -4.37 23.97 -9.06
CA GLY A 61 -3.73 23.57 -10.30
C GLY A 61 -3.02 22.22 -10.22
N ARG A 62 -2.05 22.03 -11.13
CA ARG A 62 -1.29 20.80 -11.31
C ARG A 62 0.16 20.99 -10.86
N PHE A 63 0.63 20.13 -9.97
CA PHE A 63 1.93 20.26 -9.31
C PHE A 63 2.72 18.96 -9.41
N LEU A 64 4.04 19.09 -9.53
CA LEU A 64 4.99 17.99 -9.31
C LEU A 64 5.57 18.16 -7.91
N VAL A 65 5.15 17.28 -7.00
CA VAL A 65 5.61 17.24 -5.61
C VAL A 65 6.96 16.52 -5.58
N LEU A 66 7.97 17.27 -5.14
CA LEU A 66 9.34 16.80 -5.00
C LEU A 66 9.48 15.90 -3.77
N PRO A 67 10.30 14.84 -3.84
CA PRO A 67 10.67 14.08 -2.65
C PRO A 67 11.49 14.97 -1.70
N LYS A 68 11.48 14.63 -0.41
CA LYS A 68 12.15 15.41 0.63
C LYS A 68 13.66 15.54 0.35
N GLY A 69 14.21 16.75 0.49
CA GLY A 69 15.64 17.02 0.27
C GLY A 69 16.04 17.17 -1.20
N MET A 70 15.07 17.34 -2.11
CA MET A 70 15.31 17.68 -3.50
C MET A 70 14.75 19.06 -3.84
N LYS A 71 15.47 19.80 -4.67
CA LYS A 71 15.07 21.08 -5.27
C LYS A 71 14.82 20.91 -6.77
N ALA A 72 13.87 21.68 -7.28
CA ALA A 72 13.55 21.75 -8.70
C ALA A 72 14.28 22.91 -9.37
N GLU A 73 15.03 22.61 -10.43
CA GLU A 73 15.56 23.61 -11.36
C GLU A 73 14.70 23.64 -12.63
N THR A 74 14.03 24.76 -12.89
CA THR A 74 13.01 24.87 -13.95
C THR A 74 13.55 25.39 -15.30
N ASN A 75 14.83 25.75 -15.38
CA ASN A 75 15.42 26.36 -16.58
C ASN A 75 16.02 25.32 -17.55
N TRP A 76 15.55 24.08 -17.50
CA TRP A 76 16.06 22.99 -18.32
C TRP A 76 15.13 22.71 -19.49
N THR A 77 15.72 22.27 -20.59
CA THR A 77 14.97 21.79 -21.76
C THR A 77 15.53 20.46 -22.24
N LYS A 78 14.65 19.61 -22.78
CA LYS A 78 14.97 18.32 -23.40
C LYS A 78 14.62 18.39 -24.88
N ASP A 79 15.20 17.49 -25.67
CA ASP A 79 14.96 17.39 -27.13
C ASP A 79 15.28 18.69 -27.88
N ASN A 80 16.51 19.17 -27.71
CA ASN A 80 17.04 20.37 -28.35
C ASN A 80 16.16 21.63 -28.15
N GLY A 81 15.61 21.80 -26.95
CA GLY A 81 14.79 22.97 -26.60
C GLY A 81 13.29 22.80 -26.80
N LYS A 82 12.81 21.67 -27.30
CA LYS A 82 11.38 21.48 -27.62
C LYS A 82 10.50 21.19 -26.39
N LEU A 83 11.08 20.63 -25.34
CA LEU A 83 10.34 20.23 -24.14
C LEU A 83 10.93 20.91 -22.91
N ASN A 84 10.12 21.71 -22.20
CA ASN A 84 10.49 22.25 -20.90
C ASN A 84 10.64 21.10 -19.90
N ALA A 85 11.74 21.12 -19.16
CA ALA A 85 12.12 20.08 -18.22
C ALA A 85 12.46 20.69 -16.87
N VAL A 86 12.27 19.90 -15.81
CA VAL A 86 12.69 20.24 -14.46
C VAL A 86 13.77 19.26 -14.05
N ARG A 87 14.95 19.77 -13.68
CA ARG A 87 16.01 18.95 -13.12
C ARG A 87 15.85 18.87 -11.60
N LEU A 88 16.00 17.68 -11.05
CA LEU A 88 16.02 17.45 -9.61
C LEU A 88 17.46 17.49 -9.12
N VAL A 89 17.73 18.30 -8.10
CA VAL A 89 19.03 18.38 -7.43
C VAL A 89 18.86 18.17 -5.93
N GLN A 90 19.80 17.47 -5.30
CA GLN A 90 19.78 17.28 -3.86
C GLN A 90 20.11 18.62 -3.17
N GLU A 91 19.36 18.96 -2.13
CA GLU A 91 19.56 20.16 -1.31
C GLU A 91 20.84 20.11 -0.46
#